data_AF-A0A3N2MCG8-F1
#
_entry.id   AF-A0A3N2MCG8-F1
#
_cell.length_a   1.000
_cell.length_b   1.000
_cell.length_c   1.000
_cell.angle_alpha   90.00
_cell.angle_beta   90.00
_cell.angle_gamma   90.00
#
_symmetry.space_group_name_H-M   'P 1'
#
loop_
_entity.id
_entity.type
_entity.pdbx_description
1 polymer ?
#
loop_
_entity_poly.entity_id
_entity_poly.type
_entity_poly.pdbx_seq_one_letter_code
_entity_poly.pdbx_strand_id
1 'polypeptide(L)'
;MAIFKRLSVAAVLSAAAIGAMAQSNLKAITKSLENENNANVTYFEKRNPQTKKLTRTSLIVEVPDSKVNAVKNAFEKDRENAISYNKTGSILLYATFTEGNANTTYSIVTNAKNPDLPIQARPYAPINIDANNILICTVVYSEK
;
A
#
# COMPACT_ATOMS: atom_id res chain seq x y z
N MET A 1 -53.45 -3.33 3.64
CA MET A 1 -52.74 -2.05 3.84
C MET A 1 -51.31 -2.38 4.23
N ALA A 2 -50.35 -2.08 3.35
CA ALA A 2 -48.93 -2.35 3.56
C ALA A 2 -48.32 -1.42 4.63
N ILE A 3 -47.17 -1.79 5.22
CA ILE A 3 -45.90 -1.01 5.12
C ILE A 3 -44.78 -1.62 6.01
N PHE A 4 -43.77 -2.16 5.32
CA PHE A 4 -42.31 -2.10 5.54
C PHE A 4 -41.61 -2.54 6.85
N LYS A 5 -40.82 -3.63 6.68
CA LYS A 5 -39.36 -3.79 6.90
C LYS A 5 -38.73 -3.12 8.13
N ARG A 6 -38.05 -3.94 8.95
CA ARG A 6 -36.63 -3.74 9.33
C ARG A 6 -36.03 -5.06 9.82
N LEU A 7 -35.31 -5.71 8.90
CA LEU A 7 -34.33 -6.76 9.19
C LEU A 7 -33.06 -6.04 9.66
N SER A 8 -32.65 -6.25 10.91
CA SER A 8 -31.34 -5.79 11.40
C SER A 8 -30.54 -7.01 11.75
N VAL A 9 -29.73 -7.44 10.78
CA VAL A 9 -28.81 -8.57 10.82
C VAL A 9 -27.86 -8.40 12.00
N ALA A 10 -28.03 -9.28 12.99
CA ALA A 10 -27.14 -9.40 14.12
C ALA A 10 -25.78 -9.96 13.69
N ALA A 11 -24.75 -9.34 14.23
CA ALA A 11 -23.34 -9.69 14.25
C ALA A 11 -22.96 -11.13 13.83
N VAL A 12 -22.35 -11.23 12.66
CA VAL A 12 -21.40 -12.31 12.34
C VAL A 12 -20.14 -11.61 11.86
N LEU A 13 -19.07 -11.68 12.67
CA LEU A 13 -17.65 -11.67 12.27
C LEU A 13 -16.75 -11.47 13.50
N SER A 14 -16.88 -12.37 14.48
CA SER A 14 -15.86 -12.62 15.50
C SER A 14 -15.06 -13.85 15.11
N ALA A 15 -14.19 -13.70 14.11
CA ALA A 15 -13.10 -14.64 13.82
C ALA A 15 -11.93 -13.88 13.18
N ALA A 16 -10.72 -14.13 13.71
CA ALA A 16 -9.40 -13.64 13.31
C ALA A 16 -8.92 -12.27 13.86
N ALA A 17 -8.88 -12.15 15.18
CA ALA A 17 -8.00 -11.20 15.88
C ALA A 17 -6.50 -11.62 15.84
N ILE A 18 -5.98 -12.00 14.67
CA ILE A 18 -4.55 -12.25 14.42
C ILE A 18 -3.99 -11.28 13.34
N GLY A 19 -4.84 -10.47 12.69
CA GLY A 19 -4.43 -9.65 11.54
C GLY A 19 -3.87 -8.25 11.83
N ALA A 20 -3.83 -7.78 13.08
CA ALA A 20 -3.62 -6.35 13.34
C ALA A 20 -2.15 -5.86 13.25
N MET A 21 -1.15 -6.76 13.24
CA MET A 21 0.26 -6.38 13.38
C MET A 21 1.13 -6.55 12.13
N ALA A 22 0.65 -7.21 11.08
CA ALA A 22 1.54 -7.68 10.00
C ALA A 22 2.34 -6.56 9.31
N GLN A 23 1.77 -5.36 9.17
CA GLN A 23 2.36 -4.23 8.44
C GLN A 23 2.25 -2.90 9.20
N SER A 24 2.34 -2.95 10.53
CA SER A 24 2.05 -1.79 11.38
C SER A 24 3.07 -0.65 11.20
N ASN A 25 4.36 -0.96 10.99
CA ASN A 25 5.39 0.04 10.82
C ASN A 25 5.30 0.71 9.44
N LEU A 26 5.07 -0.07 8.38
CA LEU A 26 4.88 0.42 7.02
C LEU A 26 3.62 1.28 6.90
N LYS A 27 2.51 0.88 7.52
CA LYS A 27 1.30 1.72 7.61
C LYS A 27 1.59 3.06 8.31
N ALA A 28 2.29 3.02 9.44
CA ALA A 28 2.59 4.22 10.23
C ALA A 28 3.50 5.20 9.48
N ILE A 29 4.59 4.73 8.86
CA ILE A 29 5.51 5.61 8.14
C ILE A 29 4.86 6.18 6.87
N THR A 30 4.04 5.39 6.17
CA THR A 30 3.29 5.87 4.99
C THR A 30 2.35 7.01 5.38
N LYS A 31 1.55 6.81 6.44
CA LYS A 31 0.67 7.86 6.96
C LYS A 31 1.44 9.07 7.47
N SER A 32 2.62 8.88 8.07
CA SER A 32 3.47 10.02 8.47
C SER A 32 3.95 10.84 7.28
N LEU A 33 4.33 10.19 6.18
CA LEU A 33 4.79 10.84 4.95
C LEU A 33 3.64 11.58 4.24
N GLU A 34 2.45 10.96 4.17
CA GLU A 34 1.25 11.59 3.60
C GLU A 34 0.88 12.90 4.30
N ASN A 35 1.11 13.00 5.61
CA ASN A 35 0.75 14.17 6.42
C ASN A 35 1.87 15.22 6.53
N GLU A 36 3.00 15.04 5.84
CA GLU A 36 4.04 16.07 5.84
C GLU A 36 3.62 17.30 5.03
N ASN A 37 4.00 18.48 5.52
CA ASN A 37 3.83 19.71 4.77
C ASN A 37 4.64 19.63 3.46
N ASN A 38 3.98 19.93 2.34
CA ASN A 38 4.53 19.83 0.99
C ASN A 38 4.85 18.40 0.51
N ALA A 39 4.27 17.37 1.13
CA ALA A 39 4.39 16.01 0.61
C ALA A 39 3.78 15.94 -0.80
N ASN A 40 4.58 15.52 -1.79
CA ASN A 40 4.06 15.20 -3.10
C ASN A 40 3.40 13.81 -3.04
N VAL A 41 2.06 13.80 -3.02
CA VAL A 41 1.24 12.60 -2.88
C VAL A 41 0.40 12.42 -4.13
N THR A 42 0.50 11.26 -4.76
CA THR A 42 -0.36 10.85 -5.87
C THR A 42 -1.21 9.65 -5.46
N TYR A 43 -2.52 9.73 -5.70
CA TYR A 43 -3.46 8.66 -5.41
C TYR A 43 -4.12 8.15 -6.69
N PHE A 44 -4.22 6.83 -6.82
CA PHE A 44 -4.82 6.13 -7.95
C PHE A 44 -5.83 5.09 -7.46
N GLU A 45 -6.99 5.03 -8.12
CA GLU A 45 -7.97 3.97 -7.94
C GLU A 45 -8.29 3.26 -9.25
N LYS A 46 -8.40 1.94 -9.19
CA LYS A 46 -9.01 1.11 -10.22
C LYS A 46 -10.29 0.51 -9.69
N ARG A 47 -11.34 0.58 -10.50
CA ARG A 47 -12.64 -0.04 -10.22
C ARG A 47 -13.02 -0.98 -11.34
N ASN A 48 -13.77 -2.03 -10.99
CA ASN A 48 -14.42 -2.88 -11.97
C ASN A 48 -15.41 -2.03 -12.80
N PRO A 49 -15.35 -2.06 -14.14
CA PRO A 49 -16.18 -1.19 -14.97
C PRO A 49 -17.68 -1.49 -14.86
N GLN A 50 -18.05 -2.75 -14.56
CA GLN A 50 -19.43 -3.20 -14.45
C GLN A 50 -19.97 -3.01 -13.03
N THR A 51 -19.25 -3.50 -12.02
CA THR A 51 -19.75 -3.50 -10.62
C THR A 51 -19.39 -2.23 -9.83
N LYS A 52 -18.49 -1.39 -10.37
CA LYS A 52 -17.92 -0.18 -9.72
C LYS A 52 -17.16 -0.44 -8.41
N LYS A 53 -16.99 -1.72 -8.02
CA LYS A 53 -16.20 -2.12 -6.86
C LYS A 53 -14.72 -1.78 -7.07
N LEU A 54 -14.03 -1.37 -6.00
CA LEU A 54 -12.58 -1.17 -6.01
C LEU A 54 -11.87 -2.50 -6.24
N THR A 55 -10.95 -2.50 -7.20
CA THR A 55 -10.09 -3.66 -7.50
C THR A 55 -8.63 -3.35 -7.19
N ARG A 56 -8.23 -2.08 -7.21
CA ARG A 56 -6.90 -1.64 -6.83
C ARG A 56 -6.91 -0.21 -6.31
N THR A 57 -6.08 0.09 -5.32
CA THR A 57 -5.73 1.46 -4.94
C THR A 57 -4.22 1.55 -4.87
N SER A 58 -3.64 2.65 -5.35
CA SER A 58 -2.21 2.92 -5.23
C SER A 58 -2.00 4.33 -4.68
N LEU A 59 -1.14 4.44 -3.69
CA LEU A 59 -0.63 5.68 -3.14
C LEU A 59 0.85 5.75 -3.46
N ILE A 60 1.29 6.90 -3.94
CA ILE A 60 2.69 7.19 -4.18
C ILE A 60 3.00 8.46 -3.40
N VAL A 61 3.99 8.38 -2.51
CA VAL A 61 4.43 9.51 -1.70
C VAL A 61 5.92 9.73 -1.88
N GLU A 62 6.32 10.97 -2.06
CA GLU A 62 7.73 11.36 -2.02
C GLU A 62 8.31 11.12 -0.62
N VAL A 63 9.53 10.59 -0.58
CA VAL A 63 10.24 10.31 0.66
C VAL A 63 11.42 11.29 0.77
N PRO A 64 11.41 12.20 1.76
CA PRO A 64 12.57 13.03 2.04
C PRO A 64 13.81 12.18 2.33
N ASP A 65 15.00 12.63 1.90
CA ASP A 65 16.25 11.90 2.12
C ASP A 65 16.48 11.54 3.60
N SER A 66 16.08 12.44 4.52
CA SER A 66 16.16 12.25 5.96
C SER A 66 15.31 11.08 6.49
N LYS A 67 14.27 10.67 5.75
CA LYS A 67 13.34 9.60 6.14
C LYS A 67 13.56 8.28 5.41
N VAL A 68 14.42 8.23 4.39
CA VAL A 68 14.69 7.01 3.62
C VAL A 68 15.09 5.85 4.54
N ASN A 69 15.98 6.08 5.51
CA ASN A 69 16.39 5.05 6.46
C ASN A 69 15.25 4.62 7.40
N ALA A 70 14.36 5.54 7.79
CA ALA A 70 13.19 5.20 8.59
C ALA A 70 12.23 4.29 7.81
N VAL A 71 12.01 4.56 6.52
CA VAL A 71 11.22 3.69 5.64
C VAL A 71 11.89 2.31 5.50
N LYS A 72 13.19 2.26 5.20
CA LYS A 72 13.95 0.99 5.13
C LYS A 72 13.84 0.17 6.42
N ASN A 73 13.92 0.82 7.57
CA ASN A 73 13.75 0.16 8.87
C ASN A 73 12.32 -0.37 9.07
N ALA A 74 11.29 0.32 8.58
CA ALA A 74 9.92 -0.18 8.61
C ALA A 74 9.76 -1.45 7.78
N PHE A 75 10.39 -1.52 6.59
CA PHE A 75 10.46 -2.75 5.79
C PHE A 75 11.09 -3.91 6.57
N GLU A 76 12.24 -3.69 7.21
CA GLU A 76 12.93 -4.74 7.97
C GLU A 76 12.12 -5.20 9.20
N LYS A 77 11.41 -4.29 9.87
CA LYS A 77 10.55 -4.64 11.02
C LYS A 77 9.33 -5.46 10.64
N ASP A 78 8.72 -5.16 9.51
CA ASP A 78 7.50 -5.85 9.07
C ASP A 78 7.82 -7.11 8.23
N ARG A 79 9.09 -7.34 7.84
CA ARG A 79 9.49 -8.42 6.91
C ARG A 79 9.01 -9.81 7.30
N GLU A 80 9.01 -10.13 8.60
CA GLU A 80 8.69 -11.48 9.10
C GLU A 80 7.20 -11.82 8.94
N ASN A 81 6.37 -10.79 8.81
CA ASN A 81 4.94 -10.93 8.57
C ASN A 81 4.56 -10.81 7.08
N ALA A 82 5.54 -10.55 6.21
CA ALA A 82 5.31 -10.42 4.78
C ALA A 82 5.18 -11.81 4.13
N ILE A 83 4.20 -11.96 3.24
CA ILE A 83 4.09 -13.17 2.39
C ILE A 83 5.13 -13.17 1.27
N SER A 84 5.76 -12.03 1.03
CA SER A 84 6.80 -11.86 0.03
C SER A 84 7.66 -10.65 0.39
N TYR A 85 8.98 -10.80 0.37
CA TYR A 85 9.95 -9.75 0.65
C TYR A 85 11.14 -9.86 -0.30
N ASN A 86 11.63 -8.74 -0.81
CA ASN A 86 12.86 -8.72 -1.57
C ASN A 86 13.57 -7.38 -1.42
N LYS A 87 14.88 -7.45 -1.54
CA LYS A 87 15.80 -6.33 -1.53
C LYS A 87 16.70 -6.46 -2.74
N THR A 88 16.51 -5.60 -3.73
CA THR A 88 17.37 -5.56 -4.92
C THR A 88 18.30 -4.35 -4.80
N GLY A 89 19.55 -4.61 -4.41
CA GLY A 89 20.57 -3.59 -4.21
C GLY A 89 20.18 -2.53 -3.16
N SER A 90 20.67 -1.31 -3.36
CA SER A 90 20.33 -0.14 -2.54
C SER A 90 19.01 0.53 -2.96
N ILE A 91 18.50 0.16 -4.13
CA ILE A 91 17.54 0.92 -4.93
C ILE A 91 16.10 0.56 -4.58
N LEU A 92 15.81 -0.73 -4.38
CA LEU A 92 14.45 -1.22 -4.23
C LEU A 92 14.31 -2.21 -3.07
N LEU A 93 13.33 -1.93 -2.21
CA LEU A 93 12.76 -2.91 -1.28
C LEU A 93 11.29 -3.10 -1.64
N TYR A 94 10.83 -4.35 -1.65
CA TYR A 94 9.40 -4.67 -1.75
C TYR A 94 8.98 -5.59 -0.61
N ALA A 95 7.76 -5.40 -0.12
CA ALA A 95 7.10 -6.29 0.84
C ALA A 95 5.61 -6.40 0.50
N THR A 96 5.07 -7.62 0.49
CA THR A 96 3.64 -7.87 0.29
C THR A 96 3.04 -8.56 1.50
N PHE A 97 1.85 -8.12 1.89
CA PHE A 97 1.09 -8.59 3.04
C PHE A 97 -0.33 -8.93 2.60
N THR A 98 -0.95 -9.89 3.26
CA THR A 98 -2.36 -10.22 3.05
C THR A 98 -3.18 -9.76 4.25
N GLU A 99 -4.23 -8.98 3.99
CA GLU A 99 -5.17 -8.49 5.00
C GLU A 99 -6.60 -8.69 4.49
N GLY A 100 -7.32 -9.61 5.12
CA GLY A 100 -8.67 -9.99 4.68
C GLY A 100 -8.66 -10.57 3.25
N ASN A 101 -9.39 -9.93 2.33
CA ASN A 101 -9.43 -10.30 0.91
C ASN A 101 -8.53 -9.42 0.03
N ALA A 102 -7.59 -8.68 0.63
CA ALA A 102 -6.71 -7.78 -0.10
C ALA A 102 -5.24 -8.11 0.14
N ASN A 103 -4.44 -7.89 -0.89
CA ASN A 103 -2.99 -7.89 -0.78
C ASN A 103 -2.49 -6.45 -0.81
N THR A 104 -1.68 -6.07 0.18
CA THR A 104 -1.02 -4.77 0.24
C THR A 104 0.46 -4.95 -0.07
N THR A 105 0.96 -4.23 -1.07
CA THR A 105 2.36 -4.24 -1.47
C THR A 105 2.94 -2.85 -1.22
N TYR A 106 4.02 -2.79 -0.44
CA TYR A 106 4.85 -1.61 -0.30
C TYR A 106 6.11 -1.78 -1.13
N SER A 107 6.54 -0.69 -1.78
CA SER A 107 7.80 -0.61 -2.49
C SER A 107 8.44 0.75 -2.26
N ILE A 108 9.70 0.80 -1.81
CA ILE A 108 10.48 2.05 -1.83
C ILE A 108 11.46 2.00 -2.98
N VAL A 109 11.44 3.03 -3.82
CA VAL A 109 12.38 3.26 -4.91
C VAL A 109 13.24 4.44 -4.54
N THR A 110 14.56 4.24 -4.47
CA THR A 110 15.55 5.32 -4.38
C THR A 110 16.17 5.56 -5.75
N ASN A 111 16.51 6.80 -6.07
CA ASN A 111 16.84 7.24 -7.43
C ASN A 111 15.71 7.00 -8.45
N ALA A 112 14.48 7.44 -8.13
CA ALA A 112 13.31 7.24 -9.00
C ALA A 112 13.43 7.91 -10.39
N LYS A 113 14.38 8.84 -10.57
CA LYS A 113 14.71 9.46 -11.86
C LYS A 113 15.43 8.51 -12.83
N ASN A 114 15.92 7.36 -12.35
CA ASN A 114 16.59 6.34 -13.17
C ASN A 114 15.64 5.14 -13.44
N PRO A 115 15.20 4.90 -14.68
CA PRO A 115 14.07 4.02 -15.00
C PRO A 115 14.35 2.50 -14.98
N ASP A 116 15.52 2.06 -14.51
CA ASP A 116 15.87 0.63 -14.38
C ASP A 116 15.16 -0.06 -13.19
N LEU A 117 13.88 0.25 -12.99
CA LEU A 117 13.04 -0.39 -11.99
C LEU A 117 12.54 -1.74 -12.50
N PRO A 118 12.67 -2.82 -11.72
CA PRO A 118 12.08 -4.10 -12.07
C PRO A 118 10.55 -3.93 -12.20
N ILE A 119 9.96 -4.65 -13.16
CA ILE A 119 8.56 -4.50 -13.60
C ILE A 119 7.57 -4.52 -12.43
N GLN A 120 7.87 -5.27 -11.37
CA GLN A 120 7.02 -5.43 -10.19
C GLN A 120 6.97 -4.18 -9.29
N ALA A 121 7.95 -3.28 -9.41
CA ALA A 121 8.00 -2.00 -8.69
C ALA A 121 7.46 -0.83 -9.53
N ARG A 122 7.05 -1.10 -10.78
CA ARG A 122 6.52 -0.04 -11.62
C ARG A 122 5.13 0.37 -11.09
N PRO A 123 4.90 1.67 -10.84
CA PRO A 123 3.57 2.17 -10.58
C PRO A 123 2.60 1.76 -11.70
N TYR A 124 1.33 1.58 -11.37
CA TYR A 124 0.30 1.26 -12.37
C TYR A 124 0.06 2.41 -13.37
N ALA A 125 0.41 3.64 -12.99
CA ALA A 125 0.34 4.82 -13.85
C ALA A 125 1.76 5.38 -14.10
N PRO A 126 2.01 6.01 -15.25
CA PRO A 126 3.27 6.73 -15.48
C PRO A 126 3.47 7.75 -14.37
N ILE A 127 4.56 7.57 -13.63
CA ILE A 127 5.00 8.48 -12.58
C ILE A 127 5.72 9.64 -13.27
N ASN A 128 5.14 10.83 -13.22
CA ASN A 128 5.88 12.08 -13.42
C ASN A 128 6.26 12.61 -12.04
N ILE A 129 7.21 11.96 -11.39
CA ILE A 129 7.69 12.37 -10.08
C ILE A 129 9.15 12.76 -10.23
N ASP A 130 9.43 14.05 -10.13
CA ASP A 130 10.77 14.62 -10.08
C ASP A 130 11.40 14.45 -8.68
N ALA A 131 11.19 13.30 -8.04
CA ALA A 131 11.71 13.02 -6.70
C ALA A 131 12.84 12.00 -6.74
N ASN A 132 13.79 12.14 -5.81
CA ASN A 132 14.88 11.19 -5.66
C ASN A 132 14.39 9.88 -5.04
N ASN A 133 13.45 9.92 -4.10
CA ASN A 133 12.94 8.72 -3.44
C ASN A 133 11.41 8.74 -3.38
N ILE A 134 10.80 7.59 -3.63
CA ILE A 134 9.35 7.42 -3.56
C ILE A 134 9.01 6.15 -2.79
N LEU A 135 7.94 6.21 -2.00
CA LEU A 135 7.27 5.06 -1.40
C LEU A 135 5.95 4.85 -2.12
N ILE A 136 5.76 3.64 -2.62
CA ILE A 136 4.56 3.20 -3.32
C ILE A 136 3.86 2.18 -2.41
N CYS A 137 2.60 2.44 -2.09
CA CYS A 137 1.71 1.49 -1.41
C CYS A 137 0.59 1.12 -2.38
N THR A 138 0.45 -0.16 -2.72
CA THR A 138 -0.61 -0.66 -3.60
C THR A 138 -1.43 -1.71 -2.87
N VAL A 139 -2.75 -1.54 -2.85
CA VAL A 139 -3.69 -2.53 -2.35
C VAL A 139 -4.44 -3.12 -3.54
N VAL A 140 -4.45 -4.45 -3.65
CA VAL A 140 -5.21 -5.19 -4.66
C VAL A 140 -6.29 -5.99 -3.94
N TYR A 141 -7.54 -5.75 -4.30
CA TYR A 141 -8.69 -6.43 -3.72
C TYR A 141 -9.02 -7.67 -4.56
N SER A 142 -9.17 -8.81 -3.91
CA SER A 142 -9.73 -10.00 -4.54
C SER A 142 -11.24 -9.77 -4.74
N GLU A 143 -11.68 -9.86 -6.00
CA GLU A 143 -13.10 -9.99 -6.31
C GLU A 143 -13.56 -11.37 -5.82
N LYS A 144 -14.24 -11.38 -4.67
CA LYS A 144 -15.07 -12.52 -4.26
C LYS A 144 -16.44 -12.42 -4.91
#